data_AF-A0A2E0JHS9-F1
#
_entry.id   AF-A0A2E0JHS9-F1
#
_cell.length_a   1.000
_cell.length_b   1.000
_cell.length_c   1.000
_cell.angle_alpha   90.00
_cell.angle_beta   90.00
_cell.angle_gamma   90.00
#
_symmetry.space_group_name_H-M   'P 1'
#
loop_
_entity.id
_entity.type
_entity.pdbx_description
1 polymer ?
#
loop_
_entity_poly.entity_id
_entity_poly.type
_entity_poly.pdbx_seq_one_letter_code
_entity_poly.pdbx_strand_id
1 'polypeptide(L)'
;DEKGDLIVVGEWMPILAFLKNESSWESISESIGLEDTNGMWQSIETSDLNGDGVPDLVLGNMGKNGLYKPNMKLYLNDYDQNGKLEAIYTYSIDKKDFPIHDRDELIKQLPDLKKKLLYYEDYANQSIKDIFNETQISSSQVLEIKETRSLLFMSDSPLSYSKKLLPEEIQYSSVHAINIFDINQDGLNDLILGGNQYLVKPQYGAFDASKGWILYGDDNSKTKFDKLLPLNIYGEIRDFNIVPSLKSSDSLLLVTGISNSKIITKYVK
;
A
#
# COMPACT_ATOMS: atom_id res chain seq x y z
N ASP A 1 1.98 -28.88 -2.79
CA ASP A 1 2.40 -30.08 -2.00
C ASP A 1 2.02 -29.92 -0.52
N GLU A 2 0.88 -29.27 -0.23
CA GLU A 2 0.44 -28.86 1.12
C GLU A 2 1.45 -28.03 1.94
N LYS A 3 2.58 -27.62 1.36
CA LYS A 3 3.48 -26.65 1.99
C LYS A 3 2.98 -25.24 1.70
N GLY A 4 3.06 -24.38 2.71
CA GLY A 4 2.74 -22.97 2.56
C GLY A 4 3.83 -22.24 1.76
N ASP A 5 3.40 -21.54 0.72
CA ASP A 5 4.21 -20.58 -0.02
C ASP A 5 4.24 -19.22 0.70
N LEU A 6 5.07 -18.28 0.22
CA LEU A 6 5.25 -16.98 0.86
C LEU A 6 4.97 -15.83 -0.13
N ILE A 7 4.08 -14.93 0.26
CA ILE A 7 3.93 -13.62 -0.36
C ILE A 7 4.49 -12.57 0.59
N VAL A 8 5.31 -11.66 0.08
CA VAL A 8 5.89 -10.54 0.84
C VAL A 8 5.55 -9.24 0.15
N VAL A 9 5.07 -8.28 0.95
CA VAL A 9 4.76 -6.92 0.50
C VAL A 9 5.32 -5.91 1.50
N GLY A 10 5.51 -4.69 1.02
CA GLY A 10 5.96 -3.59 1.85
C GLY A 10 6.09 -2.30 1.06
N GLU A 11 6.71 -1.32 1.70
CA GLU A 11 6.92 0.00 1.10
C GLU A 11 8.08 -0.01 0.11
N TRP A 12 7.93 0.74 -0.99
CA TRP A 12 8.94 0.91 -2.04
C TRP A 12 9.39 -0.37 -2.74
N MET A 13 8.64 -1.47 -2.59
CA MET A 13 9.00 -2.79 -3.13
C MET A 13 7.86 -3.37 -3.96
N PRO A 14 8.17 -4.28 -4.91
CA PRO A 14 7.14 -5.05 -5.60
C PRO A 14 6.50 -6.08 -4.65
N ILE A 15 5.39 -6.66 -5.09
CA ILE A 15 4.84 -7.86 -4.47
C ILE A 15 5.77 -9.03 -4.83
N LEU A 16 6.32 -9.70 -3.82
CA LEU A 16 7.21 -10.84 -4.01
C LEU A 16 6.48 -12.14 -3.69
N ALA A 17 6.57 -13.12 -4.57
CA ALA A 17 6.03 -14.46 -4.38
C ALA A 17 7.15 -15.50 -4.42
N PHE A 18 7.15 -16.40 -3.43
CA PHE A 18 8.14 -17.45 -3.29
C PHE A 18 7.48 -18.81 -3.11
N LEU A 19 7.83 -19.77 -3.96
CA LEU A 19 7.44 -21.17 -3.79
C LEU A 19 8.34 -21.86 -2.79
N LYS A 20 7.73 -22.66 -1.91
CA LYS A 20 8.46 -23.49 -0.97
C LYS A 20 8.88 -24.82 -1.60
N ASN A 21 10.16 -24.93 -1.92
CA ASN A 21 10.77 -26.22 -2.25
C ASN A 21 11.28 -26.93 -0.98
N GLU A 22 11.67 -28.20 -1.07
CA GLU A 22 12.06 -29.04 0.10
C GLU A 22 13.06 -28.35 1.04
N SER A 23 14.05 -27.66 0.49
CA SER A 23 15.11 -26.98 1.26
C SER A 23 15.37 -25.53 0.84
N SER A 24 14.65 -25.00 -0.16
CA SER A 24 14.88 -23.67 -0.71
C SER A 24 13.57 -22.90 -0.94
N TRP A 25 13.71 -21.63 -1.33
CA TRP A 25 12.64 -20.74 -1.76
C TRP A 25 12.94 -20.28 -3.17
N GLU A 26 11.97 -20.37 -4.07
CA GLU A 26 12.11 -19.95 -5.47
C GLU A 26 11.24 -18.72 -5.71
N SER A 27 11.85 -17.61 -6.14
CA SER A 27 11.10 -16.40 -6.51
C SER A 27 10.39 -16.61 -7.85
N ILE A 28 9.07 -16.47 -7.85
CA ILE A 28 8.21 -16.67 -9.03
C ILE A 28 7.39 -15.44 -9.41
N SER A 29 7.61 -14.30 -8.73
CA SER A 29 6.80 -13.08 -8.87
C SER A 29 6.59 -12.65 -10.33
N GLU A 30 7.65 -12.62 -11.14
CA GLU A 30 7.58 -12.20 -12.55
C GLU A 30 6.86 -13.22 -13.43
N SER A 31 6.95 -14.52 -13.12
CA SER A 31 6.33 -15.54 -13.97
C SER A 31 4.83 -15.70 -13.74
N ILE A 32 4.30 -15.10 -12.67
CA ILE A 32 2.90 -15.26 -12.27
C ILE A 32 2.06 -13.98 -12.39
N GLY A 33 2.59 -12.91 -13.00
CA GLY A 33 1.85 -11.67 -13.22
C GLY A 33 1.96 -10.64 -12.10
N LEU A 34 2.98 -10.73 -11.23
CA LEU A 34 3.24 -9.78 -10.14
C LEU A 34 4.43 -8.83 -10.42
N GLU A 35 4.88 -8.77 -11.67
CA GLU A 35 5.87 -7.80 -12.13
C GLU A 35 5.36 -6.36 -12.06
N ASP A 36 6.29 -5.41 -11.94
CA ASP A 36 6.00 -3.97 -11.96
C ASP A 36 4.97 -3.48 -10.92
N THR A 37 4.89 -4.20 -9.80
CA THR A 37 3.99 -3.92 -8.68
C THR A 37 4.64 -3.08 -7.58
N ASN A 38 5.73 -2.37 -7.84
CA ASN A 38 6.37 -1.54 -6.83
C ASN A 38 5.38 -0.53 -6.25
N GLY A 39 5.11 -0.62 -4.95
CA GLY A 39 4.09 0.19 -4.31
C GLY A 39 4.42 0.57 -2.88
N MET A 40 3.48 1.24 -2.24
CA MET A 40 3.53 1.57 -0.81
C MET A 40 2.60 0.61 -0.05
N TRP A 41 2.80 -0.70 -0.25
CA TRP A 41 1.91 -1.74 0.29
C TRP A 41 1.92 -1.73 1.81
N GLN A 42 0.74 -1.84 2.41
CA GLN A 42 0.53 -1.72 3.85
C GLN A 42 -0.12 -2.94 4.49
N SER A 43 -0.89 -3.69 3.71
CA SER A 43 -1.61 -4.87 4.19
C SER A 43 -1.83 -5.83 3.03
N ILE A 44 -1.92 -7.11 3.38
CA ILE A 44 -2.24 -8.19 2.46
C ILE A 44 -3.10 -9.21 3.19
N GLU A 45 -4.13 -9.70 2.53
CA GLU A 45 -4.89 -10.88 2.94
C GLU A 45 -5.10 -11.78 1.73
N THR A 46 -5.28 -13.08 1.99
CA THR A 46 -5.50 -14.07 0.94
C THR A 46 -6.73 -14.91 1.21
N SER A 47 -7.46 -15.25 0.15
CA SER A 47 -8.60 -16.16 0.20
C SER A 47 -8.93 -16.64 -1.20
N ASP A 48 -9.52 -17.82 -1.34
CA ASP A 48 -10.06 -18.28 -2.62
C ASP A 48 -11.41 -17.57 -2.87
N LEU A 49 -11.39 -16.44 -3.58
CA LEU A 49 -12.55 -15.59 -3.85
C LEU A 49 -13.30 -16.01 -5.12
N ASN A 50 -12.71 -16.85 -5.97
CA ASN A 50 -13.33 -17.40 -7.18
C ASN A 50 -13.68 -18.89 -7.11
N GLY A 51 -13.30 -19.59 -6.05
CA GLY A 51 -13.59 -20.99 -5.83
C GLY A 51 -12.76 -21.93 -6.72
N ASP A 52 -11.61 -21.47 -7.26
CA ASP A 52 -10.76 -22.28 -8.13
C ASP A 52 -9.70 -23.10 -7.38
N GLY A 53 -9.65 -22.97 -6.05
CA GLY A 53 -8.70 -23.65 -5.18
C GLY A 53 -7.33 -23.00 -5.11
N VAL A 54 -7.13 -21.83 -5.75
CA VAL A 54 -5.92 -21.02 -5.69
C VAL A 54 -6.22 -19.73 -4.91
N PRO A 55 -5.47 -19.40 -3.86
CA PRO A 55 -5.73 -18.17 -3.09
C PRO A 55 -5.54 -16.90 -3.94
N ASP A 56 -6.54 -16.03 -3.95
CA ASP A 56 -6.46 -14.67 -4.47
C ASP A 56 -5.78 -13.73 -3.46
N LEU A 57 -5.25 -12.59 -3.93
CA LEU A 57 -4.55 -11.62 -3.09
C LEU A 57 -5.32 -10.29 -3.02
N VAL A 58 -5.66 -9.86 -1.81
CA VAL A 58 -6.24 -8.55 -1.53
C VAL A 58 -5.18 -7.67 -0.91
N LEU A 59 -4.81 -6.58 -1.57
CA LEU A 59 -3.67 -5.73 -1.18
C LEU A 59 -4.10 -4.30 -0.87
N GLY A 60 -3.73 -3.85 0.33
CA GLY A 60 -3.90 -2.47 0.76
C GLY A 60 -2.66 -1.63 0.48
N ASN A 61 -2.86 -0.42 -0.05
CA ASN A 61 -1.80 0.53 -0.42
C ASN A 61 -2.19 1.94 0.05
N MET A 62 -1.43 2.98 -0.33
CA MET A 62 -1.65 4.39 0.06
C MET A 62 -2.87 5.07 -0.56
N GLY A 63 -3.46 4.47 -1.59
CA GLY A 63 -4.51 5.08 -2.37
C GLY A 63 -3.99 6.17 -3.31
N LYS A 64 -4.92 6.93 -3.89
CA LYS A 64 -4.63 8.00 -4.85
C LYS A 64 -4.64 9.39 -4.23
N ASN A 65 -5.33 9.55 -3.10
CA ASN A 65 -5.51 10.83 -2.43
C ASN A 65 -4.48 11.04 -1.32
N GLY A 66 -3.23 11.26 -1.75
CA GLY A 66 -2.14 11.59 -0.83
C GLY A 66 -0.85 11.95 -1.55
N LEU A 67 0.24 11.99 -0.78
CA LEU A 67 1.57 12.40 -1.24
C LEU A 67 2.11 11.48 -2.34
N TYR A 68 2.05 10.18 -2.11
CA TYR A 68 2.66 9.18 -2.99
C TYR A 68 1.96 9.12 -4.34
N LYS A 69 2.74 9.12 -5.43
CA LYS A 69 2.27 9.04 -6.81
C LYS A 69 3.13 8.04 -7.59
N PRO A 70 2.58 7.43 -8.66
CA PRO A 70 3.39 6.71 -9.63
C PRO A 70 4.54 7.58 -10.17
N ASN A 71 5.66 6.95 -10.45
CA ASN A 71 6.95 7.54 -10.84
C ASN A 71 7.65 8.38 -9.75
N MET A 72 7.11 8.46 -8.53
CA MET A 72 7.91 8.99 -7.44
C MET A 72 9.10 8.07 -7.17
N LYS A 73 10.26 8.68 -6.88
CA LYS A 73 11.47 7.94 -6.58
C LYS A 73 12.02 8.28 -5.20
N LEU A 74 12.62 7.27 -4.59
CA LEU A 74 13.40 7.38 -3.38
C LEU A 74 14.86 7.11 -3.74
N TYR A 75 15.71 8.11 -3.49
CA TYR A 75 17.16 8.00 -3.55
C TYR A 75 17.70 7.77 -2.14
N LEU A 76 18.37 6.64 -1.94
CA LEU A 76 19.03 6.27 -0.69
C LEU A 76 20.54 6.30 -0.89
N ASN A 77 21.23 7.11 -0.12
CA ASN A 77 22.69 7.17 -0.12
C ASN A 77 23.23 7.80 1.17
N ASP A 78 24.51 7.61 1.44
CA ASP A 78 25.28 8.31 2.48
C ASP A 78 26.00 9.49 1.82
N TYR A 79 25.30 10.63 1.66
CA TYR A 79 25.77 11.73 0.82
C TYR A 79 26.93 12.49 1.45
N ASP A 80 27.01 12.54 2.78
CA ASP A 80 28.05 13.21 3.56
C ASP A 80 29.11 12.26 4.15
N GLN A 81 28.99 10.94 3.87
CA GLN A 81 29.93 9.89 4.27
C GLN A 81 30.05 9.72 5.78
N ASN A 82 28.94 9.90 6.50
CA ASN A 82 28.89 9.77 7.95
C ASN A 82 28.48 8.36 8.44
N GLY A 83 28.17 7.44 7.52
CA GLY A 83 27.71 6.07 7.79
C GLY A 83 26.21 5.92 7.96
N LYS A 84 25.41 6.97 7.70
CA LYS A 84 23.94 6.92 7.71
C LYS A 84 23.41 7.17 6.31
N LEU A 85 22.28 6.56 5.99
CA LEU A 85 21.61 6.80 4.71
C LEU A 85 20.62 7.94 4.86
N GLU A 86 20.68 8.89 3.93
CA GLU A 86 19.63 9.89 3.71
C GLU A 86 18.62 9.37 2.68
N ALA A 87 17.34 9.63 2.95
CA ALA A 87 16.22 9.28 2.08
C ALA A 87 15.71 10.54 1.38
N ILE A 88 16.00 10.68 0.09
CA ILE A 88 15.53 11.80 -0.73
C ILE A 88 14.40 11.34 -1.64
N TYR A 89 13.20 11.84 -1.33
CA TYR A 89 11.98 11.56 -2.08
C TYR A 89 11.83 12.60 -3.18
N THR A 90 11.40 12.17 -4.37
CA THR A 90 11.30 13.05 -5.54
C THR A 90 10.00 12.85 -6.31
N TYR A 91 9.56 13.92 -6.96
CA TYR A 91 8.61 13.84 -8.08
C TYR A 91 9.36 13.88 -9.40
N SER A 92 8.99 12.99 -10.32
CA SER A 92 9.46 13.06 -11.70
C SER A 92 8.60 14.05 -12.50
N ILE A 93 9.20 15.13 -12.97
CA ILE A 93 8.60 16.14 -13.85
C ILE A 93 9.50 16.26 -15.09
N ASP A 94 8.94 16.08 -16.29
CA ASP A 94 9.68 16.15 -17.56
C ASP A 94 10.98 15.32 -17.57
N LYS A 95 10.92 14.10 -17.01
CA LYS A 95 12.05 13.15 -16.88
C LYS A 95 13.19 13.62 -15.97
N LYS A 96 12.96 14.67 -15.17
CA LYS A 96 13.86 15.11 -14.10
C LYS A 96 13.21 14.84 -12.74
N ASP A 97 14.04 14.49 -11.76
CA ASP A 97 13.59 14.12 -10.43
C ASP A 97 13.84 15.29 -9.47
N PHE A 98 12.78 15.89 -8.96
CA PHE A 98 12.82 17.08 -8.08
C PHE A 98 12.51 16.68 -6.64
N PRO A 99 13.35 17.05 -5.65
CA PRO A 99 13.09 16.73 -4.25
C PRO A 99 11.76 17.31 -3.76
N ILE A 100 11.03 16.53 -2.96
CA ILE A 100 9.82 17.01 -2.28
C ILE A 100 10.12 17.70 -0.95
N HIS A 101 11.34 17.49 -0.43
CA HIS A 101 11.78 18.10 0.83
C HIS A 101 11.95 19.59 0.63
N ASP A 102 11.61 20.38 1.65
CA ASP A 102 11.90 21.81 1.60
C ASP A 102 13.42 22.06 1.69
N ARG A 103 13.87 23.19 1.13
CA ARG A 103 15.28 23.60 1.12
C ARG A 103 15.92 23.50 2.50
N ASP A 104 15.24 24.02 3.51
CA ASP A 104 15.74 24.06 4.89
C ASP A 104 15.75 22.66 5.53
N GLU A 105 14.84 21.76 5.16
CA GLU A 105 14.86 20.37 5.61
C GLU A 105 16.06 19.63 5.04
N LEU A 106 16.33 19.82 3.74
CA LEU A 106 17.46 19.21 3.07
C LEU A 106 18.79 19.72 3.62
N ILE A 107 18.93 21.03 3.88
CA ILE A 107 20.13 21.61 4.54
C ILE A 107 20.28 21.12 5.98
N LYS A 108 19.17 20.94 6.71
CA LYS A 108 19.22 20.42 8.09
C LYS A 108 19.74 18.98 8.13
N GLN A 109 19.39 18.17 7.13
CA GLN A 109 19.91 16.82 6.98
C GLN A 109 21.35 16.81 6.44
N LEU A 110 21.66 17.67 5.47
CA LEU A 110 22.96 17.75 4.79
C LEU A 110 23.50 19.20 4.83
N PRO A 111 24.17 19.61 5.93
CA PRO A 111 24.60 21.00 6.14
C PRO A 111 25.50 21.57 5.06
N ASP A 112 26.27 20.73 4.37
CA ASP A 112 27.19 21.15 3.30
C ASP A 112 26.44 21.75 2.09
N LEU A 113 25.16 21.41 1.91
CA LEU A 113 24.32 21.99 0.87
C LEU A 113 24.01 23.47 1.10
N LYS A 114 24.24 24.03 2.30
CA LYS A 114 23.97 25.43 2.61
C LYS A 114 24.68 26.41 1.66
N LYS A 115 25.89 26.06 1.20
CA LYS A 115 26.65 26.89 0.24
C LYS A 115 26.18 26.73 -1.20
N LYS A 116 25.44 25.67 -1.52
CA LYS A 116 24.91 25.40 -2.86
C LYS A 116 23.47 25.89 -3.01
N LEU A 117 22.68 25.79 -1.94
CA LEU A 117 21.27 26.15 -1.88
C LEU A 117 21.11 27.47 -1.11
N LEU A 118 21.64 28.59 -1.65
CA LEU A 118 21.52 29.89 -0.97
C LEU A 118 20.11 30.45 -1.04
N TYR A 119 19.53 30.52 -2.23
CA TYR A 119 18.24 31.14 -2.47
C TYR A 119 17.14 30.10 -2.71
N TYR A 120 15.94 30.38 -2.20
CA TYR A 120 14.77 29.52 -2.37
C TYR A 120 14.33 29.41 -3.84
N GLU A 121 14.42 30.52 -4.57
CA GLU A 121 14.06 30.58 -6.01
C GLU A 121 14.94 29.65 -6.85
N ASP A 122 16.25 29.59 -6.55
CA ASP A 122 17.17 28.69 -7.23
C ASP A 122 16.87 27.23 -6.89
N TYR A 123 16.53 26.92 -5.63
CA TYR A 123 16.22 25.56 -5.21
C TYR A 123 14.95 25.01 -5.86
N ALA A 124 13.91 25.84 -6.02
CA ALA A 124 12.63 25.44 -6.59
C ALA A 124 12.74 24.83 -8.01
N ASN A 125 13.83 25.13 -8.72
CA ASN A 125 14.09 24.66 -10.08
C ASN A 125 15.22 23.61 -10.18
N GLN A 126 15.79 23.16 -9.07
CA GLN A 126 16.89 22.21 -9.05
C GLN A 126 16.41 20.76 -8.93
N SER A 127 16.83 19.92 -9.86
CA SER A 127 16.66 18.47 -9.78
C SER A 127 17.72 17.83 -8.86
N ILE A 128 17.53 16.57 -8.50
CA ILE A 128 18.49 15.78 -7.73
C ILE A 128 19.89 15.80 -8.36
N LYS A 129 19.98 15.81 -9.69
CA LYS A 129 21.24 15.85 -10.46
C LYS A 129 21.89 17.23 -10.49
N ASP A 130 21.11 18.29 -10.24
CA ASP A 130 21.65 19.63 -10.08
C ASP A 130 22.20 19.81 -8.66
N ILE A 131 21.61 19.14 -7.66
CA ILE A 131 21.98 19.24 -6.23
C ILE A 131 23.17 18.33 -5.87
N PHE A 132 23.21 17.10 -6.38
CA PHE A 132 24.28 16.14 -6.09
C PHE A 132 25.11 15.84 -7.33
N ASN A 133 26.38 15.49 -7.14
CA ASN A 133 27.25 15.15 -8.27
C ASN A 133 26.93 13.76 -8.84
N GLU A 134 27.43 13.49 -10.04
CA GLU A 134 27.14 12.23 -10.76
C GLU A 134 27.58 10.99 -9.99
N THR A 135 28.70 11.05 -9.26
CA THR A 135 29.18 9.95 -8.42
C THR A 135 28.20 9.63 -7.30
N GLN A 136 27.68 10.66 -6.61
CA GLN A 136 26.68 10.50 -5.56
C GLN A 136 25.36 9.95 -6.11
N ILE A 137 24.93 10.41 -7.29
CA ILE A 137 23.69 9.89 -7.90
C ILE A 137 23.85 8.45 -8.35
N SER A 138 24.97 8.10 -8.99
CA SER A 138 25.21 6.75 -9.51
C SER A 138 25.47 5.72 -8.42
N SER A 139 25.95 6.11 -7.24
CA SER A 139 26.07 5.23 -6.07
C SER A 139 24.79 5.12 -5.23
N SER A 140 23.74 5.89 -5.54
CA SER A 140 22.48 5.83 -4.80
C SER A 140 21.69 4.57 -5.16
N GLN A 141 21.08 3.93 -4.16
CA GLN A 141 20.00 2.99 -4.42
C GLN A 141 18.75 3.79 -4.78
N VAL A 142 18.13 3.47 -5.93
CA VAL A 142 16.93 4.16 -6.41
C VAL A 142 15.77 3.19 -6.41
N LEU A 143 14.71 3.54 -5.67
CA LEU A 143 13.43 2.83 -5.68
C LEU A 143 12.37 3.71 -6.34
N GLU A 144 11.47 3.10 -7.10
CA GLU A 144 10.42 3.82 -7.84
C GLU A 144 9.05 3.22 -7.53
N ILE A 145 8.06 4.07 -7.26
CA ILE A 145 6.67 3.66 -7.09
C ILE A 145 6.01 3.54 -8.46
N LYS A 146 5.41 2.39 -8.75
CA LYS A 146 4.61 2.13 -9.95
C LYS A 146 3.12 2.12 -9.66
N GLU A 147 2.73 1.73 -8.45
CA GLU A 147 1.34 1.59 -8.05
C GLU A 147 1.10 2.14 -6.65
N THR A 148 0.05 2.94 -6.50
CA THR A 148 -0.38 3.46 -5.19
C THR A 148 -1.78 2.99 -4.82
N ARG A 149 -2.52 2.41 -5.76
CA ARG A 149 -3.86 1.90 -5.50
C ARG A 149 -3.81 0.61 -4.70
N SER A 150 -4.81 0.44 -3.84
CA SER A 150 -5.16 -0.87 -3.28
C SER A 150 -5.75 -1.72 -4.40
N LEU A 151 -5.32 -2.97 -4.49
CA LEU A 151 -5.59 -3.86 -5.63
C LEU A 151 -6.09 -5.21 -5.18
N LEU A 152 -6.74 -5.90 -6.11
CA LEU A 152 -7.08 -7.31 -6.03
C LEU A 152 -6.31 -8.05 -7.14
N PHE A 153 -5.62 -9.14 -6.81
CA PHE A 153 -5.04 -10.04 -7.80
C PHE A 153 -5.82 -11.34 -7.75
N MET A 154 -6.54 -11.62 -8.83
CA MET A 154 -7.34 -12.83 -8.98
C MET A 154 -6.50 -13.93 -9.64
N SER A 155 -6.56 -15.15 -9.14
CA SER A 155 -6.06 -16.32 -9.84
C SER A 155 -6.84 -16.51 -11.15
N ASP A 156 -6.11 -16.77 -12.24
CA ASP A 156 -6.70 -17.25 -13.49
C ASP A 156 -6.45 -18.77 -13.65
N SER A 157 -5.36 -19.25 -13.05
CA SER A 157 -4.95 -20.65 -12.93
C SER A 157 -3.86 -20.75 -11.85
N PRO A 158 -3.41 -21.95 -11.45
CA PRO A 158 -2.21 -22.08 -10.64
C PRO A 158 -1.05 -21.32 -11.29
N LEU A 159 -0.35 -20.49 -10.49
CA LEU A 159 0.78 -19.68 -10.93
C LEU A 159 0.45 -18.61 -12.00
N SER A 160 -0.79 -18.11 -12.07
CA SER A 160 -1.16 -16.99 -12.93
C SER A 160 -2.16 -16.08 -12.24
N TYR A 161 -1.82 -14.80 -12.10
CA TYR A 161 -2.69 -13.79 -11.53
C TYR A 161 -3.02 -12.65 -12.50
N SER A 162 -4.25 -12.19 -12.44
CA SER A 162 -4.73 -10.99 -13.12
C SER A 162 -5.05 -9.88 -12.12
N LYS A 163 -4.45 -8.71 -12.36
CA LYS A 163 -4.76 -7.48 -11.62
C LYS A 163 -6.20 -7.02 -11.88
N LYS A 164 -6.94 -6.73 -10.80
CA LYS A 164 -8.27 -6.11 -10.77
C LYS A 164 -8.23 -4.83 -9.93
N LEU A 165 -9.00 -3.84 -10.37
CA LEU A 165 -9.15 -2.58 -9.64
C LEU A 165 -10.27 -2.71 -8.61
N LEU A 166 -10.02 -2.22 -7.41
CA LEU A 166 -11.07 -1.99 -6.42
C LEU A 166 -11.78 -0.65 -6.71
N PRO A 167 -13.01 -0.46 -6.19
CA PRO A 167 -13.76 0.79 -6.33
C PRO A 167 -12.96 2.04 -5.94
N GLU A 168 -13.35 3.17 -6.50
CA GLU A 168 -12.67 4.47 -6.35
C GLU A 168 -12.61 4.92 -4.89
N GLU A 169 -13.64 4.64 -4.11
CA GLU A 169 -13.76 4.98 -2.70
C GLU A 169 -12.68 4.32 -1.83
N ILE A 170 -12.20 3.14 -2.23
CA ILE A 170 -11.11 2.44 -1.55
C ILE A 170 -9.79 3.18 -1.75
N GLN A 171 -9.68 3.96 -2.81
CA GLN A 171 -8.48 4.71 -3.17
C GLN A 171 -8.45 6.11 -2.54
N TYR A 172 -9.47 6.50 -1.79
CA TYR A 172 -9.54 7.83 -1.16
C TYR A 172 -8.58 7.99 0.03
N SER A 173 -8.07 6.89 0.57
CA SER A 173 -7.10 6.91 1.67
C SER A 173 -6.26 5.64 1.63
N SER A 174 -5.32 5.52 2.56
CA SER A 174 -4.55 4.30 2.76
C SER A 174 -5.42 3.16 3.30
N VAL A 175 -5.10 1.92 2.91
CA VAL A 175 -5.72 0.69 3.42
C VAL A 175 -4.68 -0.09 4.23
N HIS A 176 -4.90 -0.17 5.54
CA HIS A 176 -4.01 -0.83 6.49
C HIS A 176 -4.64 -2.06 7.16
N ALA A 177 -5.95 -2.25 7.01
CA ALA A 177 -6.71 -3.34 7.59
C ALA A 177 -7.57 -3.98 6.50
N ILE A 178 -7.48 -5.30 6.40
CA ILE A 178 -8.26 -6.12 5.48
C ILE A 178 -8.79 -7.29 6.30
N ASN A 179 -10.06 -7.63 6.11
CA ASN A 179 -10.60 -8.89 6.60
C ASN A 179 -11.53 -9.46 5.53
N ILE A 180 -11.53 -10.78 5.39
CA ILE A 180 -12.29 -11.48 4.36
C ILE A 180 -13.26 -12.43 5.06
N PHE A 181 -14.56 -12.26 4.82
CA PHE A 181 -15.60 -13.05 5.45
C PHE A 181 -16.92 -12.94 4.71
N ASP A 182 -17.72 -14.00 4.69
CA ASP A 182 -19.10 -14.00 4.19
C ASP A 182 -20.03 -13.30 5.21
N ILE A 183 -20.24 -11.99 5.06
CA ILE A 183 -20.97 -11.16 6.03
C ILE A 183 -22.47 -11.33 5.84
N ASN A 184 -22.91 -11.40 4.59
CA ASN A 184 -24.32 -11.50 4.22
C ASN A 184 -24.84 -12.95 4.15
N GLN A 185 -23.97 -13.93 4.37
CA GLN A 185 -24.26 -15.37 4.40
C GLN A 185 -24.81 -15.89 3.06
N ASP A 186 -24.33 -15.33 1.95
CA ASP A 186 -24.71 -15.80 0.61
C ASP A 186 -23.78 -16.89 0.06
N GLY A 187 -22.74 -17.27 0.83
CA GLY A 187 -21.75 -18.26 0.47
C GLY A 187 -20.55 -17.68 -0.27
N LEU A 188 -20.51 -16.36 -0.50
CA LEU A 188 -19.39 -15.65 -1.13
C LEU A 188 -18.63 -14.84 -0.09
N ASN A 189 -17.31 -14.76 -0.27
CA ASN A 189 -16.48 -13.94 0.59
C ASN A 189 -16.69 -12.45 0.29
N ASP A 190 -16.87 -11.64 1.32
CA ASP A 190 -16.87 -10.18 1.26
C ASP A 190 -15.54 -9.61 1.75
N LEU A 191 -15.20 -8.40 1.31
CA LEU A 191 -14.01 -7.68 1.75
C LEU A 191 -14.38 -6.58 2.74
N ILE A 192 -13.72 -6.56 3.89
CA ILE A 192 -13.75 -5.45 4.84
C ILE A 192 -12.44 -4.71 4.78
N LEU A 193 -12.47 -3.44 4.35
CA LEU A 193 -11.27 -2.63 4.12
C LEU A 193 -11.31 -1.37 4.96
N GLY A 194 -10.15 -0.96 5.48
CA GLY A 194 -10.03 0.20 6.34
C GLY A 194 -8.59 0.67 6.46
N GLY A 195 -8.42 1.93 6.83
CA GLY A 195 -7.10 2.50 7.04
C GLY A 195 -7.20 3.92 7.51
N ASN A 196 -6.51 4.84 6.82
CA ASN A 196 -6.11 6.19 7.27
C ASN A 196 -4.73 6.24 7.96
N GLN A 197 -4.11 7.41 7.86
CA GLN A 197 -2.85 7.78 8.49
C GLN A 197 -2.86 9.28 8.80
N TYR A 198 -2.85 9.63 10.08
CA TYR A 198 -2.94 11.02 10.53
C TYR A 198 -1.58 11.58 10.91
N LEU A 199 -0.68 10.72 11.41
CA LEU A 199 0.68 11.10 11.76
C LEU A 199 1.54 11.22 10.50
N VAL A 200 1.44 12.38 9.88
CA VAL A 200 2.22 12.80 8.72
C VAL A 200 2.73 14.23 8.96
N LYS A 201 3.75 14.66 8.21
CA LYS A 201 4.14 16.08 8.25
C LYS A 201 2.95 16.93 7.77
N PRO A 202 2.68 18.08 8.41
CA PRO A 202 1.57 18.94 8.00
C PRO A 202 1.55 19.30 6.51
N GLN A 203 2.73 19.45 5.89
CA GLN A 203 2.86 19.78 4.46
C GLN A 203 2.35 18.67 3.51
N TYR A 204 2.20 17.43 3.98
CA TYR A 204 1.79 16.29 3.16
C TYR A 204 0.29 15.98 3.25
N GLY A 205 -0.41 16.54 4.24
CA GLY A 205 -1.83 16.30 4.47
C GLY A 205 -2.14 14.90 5.00
N ALA A 206 -3.04 14.82 5.98
CA ALA A 206 -3.46 13.54 6.55
C ALA A 206 -4.24 12.70 5.52
N PHE A 207 -4.06 11.38 5.58
CA PHE A 207 -4.86 10.41 4.84
C PHE A 207 -6.08 10.07 5.69
N ASP A 208 -7.18 10.81 5.57
CA ASP A 208 -8.31 10.73 6.51
C ASP A 208 -9.68 10.45 5.88
N ALA A 209 -9.70 10.10 4.59
CA ALA A 209 -10.94 9.94 3.84
C ALA A 209 -11.53 8.51 3.86
N SER A 210 -10.91 7.53 4.53
CA SER A 210 -11.53 6.21 4.73
C SER A 210 -12.57 6.24 5.84
N LYS A 211 -13.69 5.58 5.60
CA LYS A 211 -14.80 5.41 6.55
C LYS A 211 -14.99 3.95 7.00
N GLY A 212 -14.02 3.09 6.67
CA GLY A 212 -14.21 1.64 6.64
C GLY A 212 -15.24 1.23 5.58
N TRP A 213 -15.00 0.11 4.92
CA TRP A 213 -15.79 -0.32 3.77
C TRP A 213 -16.07 -1.81 3.84
N ILE A 214 -17.28 -2.20 3.45
CA ILE A 214 -17.61 -3.57 3.06
C ILE A 214 -17.78 -3.57 1.55
N LEU A 215 -17.15 -4.51 0.84
CA LEU A 215 -17.39 -4.77 -0.57
C LEU A 215 -17.91 -6.19 -0.69
N TYR A 216 -19.10 -6.35 -1.25
CA TYR A 216 -19.73 -7.66 -1.32
C TYR A 216 -19.18 -8.49 -2.48
N GLY A 217 -18.96 -9.78 -2.22
CA GLY A 217 -18.70 -10.77 -3.25
C GLY A 217 -19.85 -10.83 -4.26
N ASP A 218 -19.54 -11.18 -5.52
CA ASP A 218 -20.54 -11.44 -6.56
C ASP A 218 -20.03 -12.57 -7.46
N ASP A 219 -20.91 -13.49 -7.83
CA ASP A 219 -20.67 -14.57 -8.79
C ASP A 219 -20.53 -14.06 -10.23
N ASN A 220 -20.95 -12.82 -10.50
CA ASN A 220 -20.79 -12.22 -11.82
C ASN A 220 -19.32 -11.91 -12.12
N SER A 221 -18.73 -12.70 -13.02
CA SER A 221 -17.32 -12.64 -13.44
C SER A 221 -16.84 -11.29 -14.02
N LYS A 222 -17.74 -10.36 -14.34
CA LYS A 222 -17.38 -9.08 -14.96
C LYS A 222 -16.93 -8.01 -13.97
N THR A 223 -17.47 -8.02 -12.75
CA THR A 223 -17.30 -6.92 -11.78
C THR A 223 -17.43 -7.45 -10.33
N LYS A 224 -16.46 -8.25 -9.89
CA LYS A 224 -16.39 -8.66 -8.48
C LYS A 224 -16.13 -7.44 -7.59
N PHE A 225 -16.84 -7.36 -6.46
CA PHE A 225 -16.65 -6.33 -5.42
C PHE A 225 -17.06 -4.89 -5.77
N ASP A 226 -17.97 -4.71 -6.73
CA ASP A 226 -18.49 -3.37 -7.10
C ASP A 226 -19.50 -2.80 -6.09
N LYS A 227 -20.22 -3.68 -5.38
CA LYS A 227 -21.22 -3.25 -4.39
C LYS A 227 -20.52 -2.93 -3.07
N LEU A 228 -20.31 -1.64 -2.81
CA LEU A 228 -19.71 -1.16 -1.57
C LEU A 228 -20.72 -0.57 -0.58
N LEU A 229 -20.43 -0.69 0.72
CA LEU A 229 -21.13 0.00 1.81
C LEU A 229 -20.14 0.61 2.81
N PRO A 230 -20.34 1.86 3.25
CA PRO A 230 -19.52 2.47 4.29
C PRO A 230 -19.88 1.91 5.67
N LEU A 231 -18.86 1.55 6.45
CA LEU A 231 -19.02 1.21 7.86
C LEU A 231 -19.28 2.44 8.73
N ASN A 232 -18.93 3.63 8.25
CA ASN A 232 -18.94 4.89 9.01
C ASN A 232 -18.09 4.81 10.29
N ILE A 233 -16.97 4.09 10.20
CA ILE A 233 -15.93 4.02 11.22
C ILE A 233 -14.80 4.93 10.77
N TYR A 234 -14.49 5.93 11.58
CA TYR A 234 -13.46 6.92 11.31
C TYR A 234 -12.26 6.69 12.23
N GLY A 235 -11.08 7.18 11.85
CA GLY A 235 -9.83 6.98 12.58
C GLY A 235 -8.80 6.20 11.76
N GLU A 236 -7.61 6.04 12.33
CA GLU A 236 -6.54 5.19 11.82
C GLU A 236 -6.87 3.71 12.07
N ILE A 237 -7.70 3.13 11.21
CA ILE A 237 -8.11 1.73 11.32
C ILE A 237 -6.90 0.83 11.02
N ARG A 238 -6.63 -0.13 11.90
CA ARG A 238 -5.46 -1.04 11.81
C ARG A 238 -5.80 -2.51 11.76
N ASP A 239 -6.99 -2.88 12.20
CA ASP A 239 -7.39 -4.28 12.21
C ASP A 239 -8.92 -4.42 12.23
N PHE A 240 -9.39 -5.53 11.66
CA PHE A 240 -10.76 -5.98 11.73
C PHE A 240 -10.80 -7.43 12.17
N ASN A 241 -11.71 -7.74 13.08
CA ASN A 241 -11.99 -9.11 13.46
C ASN A 241 -13.50 -9.33 13.53
N ILE A 242 -13.96 -10.50 13.10
CA ILE A 242 -15.37 -10.87 13.14
C ILE A 242 -15.55 -11.95 14.20
N VAL A 243 -16.48 -11.70 15.11
CA VAL A 243 -16.87 -12.69 16.12
C VAL A 243 -18.36 -13.03 15.98
N PRO A 244 -18.73 -14.31 16.13
CA PRO A 244 -20.15 -14.69 16.20
C PRO A 244 -20.86 -13.98 17.35
N SER A 245 -22.07 -13.47 17.10
CA SER A 245 -22.89 -12.88 18.15
C SER A 245 -23.51 -13.95 19.03
N LEU A 246 -23.35 -13.81 20.35
CA LEU A 246 -24.03 -14.66 21.34
C LEU A 246 -25.53 -14.31 21.49
N LYS A 247 -26.01 -13.22 20.89
CA LYS A 247 -27.39 -12.73 21.06
C LYS A 247 -28.35 -13.19 19.96
N SER A 248 -27.86 -13.49 18.77
CA SER A 248 -28.64 -13.99 17.64
C SER A 248 -27.70 -14.70 16.68
N SER A 249 -28.09 -15.91 16.24
CA SER A 249 -27.34 -16.76 15.32
C SER A 249 -26.98 -16.09 14.00
N ASP A 250 -27.76 -15.07 13.60
CA ASP A 250 -27.69 -14.47 12.27
C ASP A 250 -27.05 -13.07 12.29
N SER A 251 -26.38 -12.72 13.41
CA SER A 251 -25.71 -11.44 13.57
C SER A 251 -24.21 -11.64 13.80
N LEU A 252 -23.39 -10.94 13.03
CA LEU A 252 -21.95 -10.91 13.21
C LEU A 252 -21.57 -9.63 13.93
N LEU A 253 -20.61 -9.70 14.86
CA LEU A 253 -20.05 -8.53 15.50
C LEU A 253 -18.67 -8.25 14.90
N LEU A 254 -18.58 -7.17 14.13
CA LEU A 254 -17.32 -6.61 13.67
C LEU A 254 -16.67 -5.87 14.84
N VAL A 255 -15.43 -6.23 15.13
CA VAL A 255 -14.54 -5.58 16.10
C VAL A 255 -13.46 -4.85 15.31
N THR A 256 -13.27 -3.55 15.55
CA THR A 256 -12.33 -2.71 14.81
C THR A 256 -11.27 -2.13 15.74
N GLY A 257 -10.01 -2.41 15.41
CA GLY A 257 -8.85 -1.81 16.04
C GLY A 257 -8.52 -0.47 15.39
N ILE A 258 -8.37 0.58 16.21
CA ILE A 258 -8.08 1.95 15.76
C ILE A 258 -6.91 2.48 16.58
N SER A 259 -5.85 2.97 15.92
CA SER A 259 -4.69 3.55 16.61
C SER A 259 -5.12 4.69 17.53
N ASN A 260 -4.58 4.70 18.75
CA ASN A 260 -4.81 5.74 19.76
C ASN A 260 -6.29 6.00 20.10
N SER A 261 -7.18 5.02 19.89
CA SER A 261 -8.60 5.13 20.15
C SER A 261 -9.13 3.88 20.87
N LYS A 262 -10.39 3.93 21.31
CA LYS A 262 -11.10 2.76 21.83
C LYS A 262 -11.46 1.83 20.67
N ILE A 263 -11.51 0.53 20.97
CA ILE A 263 -12.08 -0.46 20.06
C ILE A 263 -13.53 -0.08 19.75
N ILE A 264 -13.89 -0.12 18.46
CA ILE A 264 -15.27 0.07 18.00
C ILE A 264 -15.86 -1.29 17.65
N THR A 265 -17.12 -1.50 18.01
CA THR A 265 -17.86 -2.70 17.62
C THR A 265 -19.14 -2.33 16.89
N LYS A 266 -19.48 -3.10 15.85
CA LYS A 266 -20.67 -2.88 15.03
C LYS A 266 -21.27 -4.21 14.61
N TYR A 267 -22.59 -4.33 14.71
CA TYR A 267 -23.29 -5.47 14.12
C TYR A 267 -23.31 -5.33 12.60
N VAL A 268 -22.94 -6.39 11.90
CA VAL A 268 -22.94 -6.48 10.44
C VAL A 268 -23.75 -7.71 10.02
N LYS A 269 -24.43 -7.57 8.89
CA LYS A 269 -25.22 -8.56 8.16
C LYS A 269 -25.28 -8.12 6.70
#